data_AF-A0A0F8A408-F1
#
_entry.id   AF-A0A0F8A408-F1
#
_cell.length_a   1.000
_cell.length_b   1.000
_cell.length_c   1.000
_cell.angle_alpha   90.00
_cell.angle_beta   90.00
_cell.angle_gamma   90.00
#
_symmetry.space_group_name_H-M   'P 1'
#
loop_
_entity.id
_entity.type
_entity.pdbx_description
1 polymer ?
#
loop_
_entity_poly.entity_id
_entity_poly.type
_entity_poly.pdbx_seq_one_letter_code
_entity_poly.pdbx_strand_id
1 'polypeptide(L)'
;MLAISWYFLLLAAAVVRAATYGVPFGRPHFLAGNPPNPNRPNLSGLAEHRQKTLRVATPPLRPIKRQASLSAGRCGVKFGTSCEKGECCSKEGWCGRGYYYCSSPACQINHSDSCDASIRPEGRDTANVPRPRLGSVAYGEAIYHCEEYGAIALSYDDGPFEYTEDLLDLLAKYKAKATFFITGRNLGKGAINDRSKPWRAIIERMARDGHQIASHTWSHQRLTHLTKEQFRRQMIYNEVALADILGYFPTYMRPPYSASDARVDGWLGDLGYHVTYFNLDTEGYLHDSPALIQQSKGIWDAAVEGKNPAATKWLQIEHDPVHQSVYNLTEHMLRSLTRNGFRSVTVGECLGDPAENWYRRLSSPLSNATVRPITAAEDAKQGLGHVPEAHEAFVNSFFDLFR
;
A
#
# COMPACT_ATOMS: atom_id res chain seq x y z
N MET A 1 68.30 -6.62 30.73
CA MET A 1 68.04 -5.47 29.85
C MET A 1 66.54 -5.22 29.92
N LEU A 2 66.02 -4.55 30.96
CA LEU A 2 66.03 -3.09 31.22
C LEU A 2 65.54 -2.30 29.98
N ALA A 3 64.63 -1.33 30.03
CA ALA A 3 63.76 -0.79 31.08
C ALA A 3 63.10 0.48 30.50
N ILE A 4 61.82 0.72 30.86
CA ILE A 4 61.29 1.98 31.43
C ILE A 4 61.19 3.20 30.49
N SER A 5 59.97 3.60 30.12
CA SER A 5 59.06 4.56 30.81
C SER A 5 59.30 5.99 30.31
N TRP A 6 58.32 6.88 30.18
CA TRP A 6 57.58 7.61 31.23
C TRP A 6 56.19 8.00 30.69
N TYR A 7 55.07 7.55 31.27
CA TYR A 7 54.33 8.07 32.46
C TYR A 7 53.35 9.23 32.10
N PHE A 8 52.11 9.38 32.60
CA PHE A 8 51.43 8.90 33.81
C PHE A 8 49.88 8.88 33.63
N LEU A 9 49.23 7.91 34.27
CA LEU A 9 47.80 7.85 34.64
C LEU A 9 47.52 8.68 35.91
N LEU A 10 46.26 9.11 36.09
CA LEU A 10 45.44 9.11 37.33
C LEU A 10 44.10 9.83 37.01
N LEU A 11 42.93 9.63 37.64
CA LEU A 11 42.19 8.50 38.22
C LEU A 11 40.82 9.11 38.67
N ALA A 12 39.75 8.30 38.62
CA ALA A 12 38.55 8.32 39.49
C ALA A 12 37.57 9.53 39.55
N ALA A 13 36.35 9.27 39.03
CA ALA A 13 35.06 9.18 39.74
C ALA A 13 34.48 10.32 40.63
N ALA A 14 33.28 10.76 40.21
CA ALA A 14 32.00 10.83 40.96
C ALA A 14 31.39 12.18 41.41
N VAL A 15 30.06 12.24 41.21
CA VAL A 15 28.98 12.99 41.90
C VAL A 15 28.46 14.32 41.32
N VAL A 16 27.30 14.18 40.65
CA VAL A 16 26.02 14.95 40.77
C VAL A 16 26.08 16.48 40.91
N ARG A 17 25.56 17.19 39.89
CA ARG A 17 24.49 18.19 40.11
C ARG A 17 23.62 18.39 38.87
N ALA A 18 22.32 18.40 39.13
CA ALA A 18 21.23 18.55 38.18
C ALA A 18 21.15 19.95 37.55
N ALA A 19 20.65 20.02 36.32
CA ALA A 19 19.88 21.15 35.83
C ALA A 19 18.80 20.65 34.87
N THR A 20 17.59 20.66 35.41
CA THR A 20 16.29 20.44 34.77
C THR A 20 15.95 21.57 33.79
N TYR A 21 15.51 21.22 32.58
CA TYR A 21 14.59 22.07 31.80
C TYR A 21 13.49 21.17 31.22
N GLY A 22 12.38 21.11 31.95
CA GLY A 22 11.09 20.72 31.42
C GLY A 22 10.34 21.95 30.94
N VAL A 23 9.71 21.85 29.78
CA VAL A 23 8.64 22.76 29.34
C VAL A 23 7.40 21.89 29.13
N PRO A 24 6.25 22.22 29.77
CA PRO A 24 5.11 21.32 29.90
C PRO A 24 4.11 21.46 28.74
N PHE A 25 3.60 20.33 28.25
CA PHE A 25 2.36 20.29 27.47
C PHE A 25 1.16 20.44 28.41
N GLY A 26 0.43 21.55 28.25
CA GLY A 26 -0.79 21.87 28.99
C GLY A 26 -1.96 20.97 28.61
N ARG A 27 -2.76 20.62 29.63
CA ARG A 27 -4.07 19.98 29.52
C ARG A 27 -5.11 20.95 28.92
N PRO A 28 -6.13 20.45 28.20
CA PRO A 28 -7.22 21.29 27.73
C PRO A 28 -8.15 21.69 28.88
N HIS A 29 -8.26 22.99 29.12
CA HIS A 29 -9.31 23.58 29.94
C HIS A 29 -10.59 23.75 29.12
N PHE A 30 -11.67 23.16 29.61
CA PHE A 30 -13.04 23.57 29.32
C PHE A 30 -13.18 25.07 29.62
N LEU A 31 -13.57 25.86 28.62
CA LEU A 31 -14.11 27.20 28.83
C LEU A 31 -15.61 27.17 28.59
N ALA A 32 -16.31 27.56 29.64
CA ALA A 32 -17.74 27.78 29.70
C ALA A 32 -18.15 29.04 28.94
N GLY A 33 -19.33 28.97 28.32
CA GLY A 33 -20.35 30.02 28.26
C GLY A 33 -19.94 31.41 27.77
N ASN A 34 -20.29 31.73 26.52
CA ASN A 34 -20.55 33.11 26.14
C ASN A 34 -21.93 33.55 26.67
N PRO A 35 -22.05 34.76 27.23
CA PRO A 35 -23.30 35.31 27.75
C PRO A 35 -24.29 35.72 26.63
N PRO A 36 -25.60 35.76 26.92
CA PRO A 36 -26.63 36.02 25.92
C PRO A 36 -26.71 37.49 25.50
N ASN A 37 -26.97 37.69 24.21
CA ASN A 37 -27.20 38.96 23.51
C ASN A 37 -28.49 39.66 24.01
N PRO A 38 -28.43 40.91 24.51
CA PRO A 38 -29.57 41.64 25.03
C PRO A 38 -30.25 42.45 23.91
N ASN A 39 -31.02 41.79 23.03
CA ASN A 39 -31.94 42.48 22.11
C ASN A 39 -32.92 41.51 21.44
N ARG A 40 -33.89 40.97 22.18
CA ARG A 40 -35.21 40.59 21.63
C ARG A 40 -36.33 40.80 22.66
N PRO A 41 -37.42 41.48 22.28
CA PRO A 41 -38.49 41.84 23.20
C PRO A 41 -39.36 40.64 23.61
N ASN A 42 -39.81 40.72 24.86
CA ASN A 42 -40.74 39.83 25.54
C ASN A 42 -42.17 40.10 25.04
N LEU A 43 -42.90 39.06 24.64
CA LEU A 43 -44.35 39.11 24.46
C LEU A 43 -44.97 37.97 25.27
N SER A 44 -45.29 38.31 26.51
CA SER A 44 -46.27 37.60 27.33
C SER A 44 -47.68 38.01 26.93
N GLY A 45 -48.52 37.01 26.69
CA GLY A 45 -49.98 37.13 26.74
C GLY A 45 -50.69 36.89 25.41
N LEU A 46 -51.37 35.74 25.29
CA LEU A 46 -52.84 35.70 25.27
C LEU A 46 -53.35 34.25 25.08
N ALA A 47 -54.37 33.95 25.87
CA ALA A 47 -55.49 33.04 25.65
C ALA A 47 -55.29 31.52 25.77
N GLU A 48 -55.85 31.01 26.87
CA GLU A 48 -56.30 29.65 27.10
C GLU A 48 -57.23 29.12 25.99
N HIS A 49 -57.01 27.89 25.56
CA HIS A 49 -58.12 27.01 25.16
C HIS A 49 -57.89 25.58 25.65
N ARG A 50 -58.64 25.22 26.70
CA ARG A 50 -58.82 23.84 27.16
C ARG A 50 -59.57 23.05 26.09
N GLN A 51 -58.99 21.96 25.60
CA GLN A 51 -59.75 20.87 25.02
C GLN A 51 -59.49 19.57 25.80
N LYS A 52 -60.60 18.95 26.20
CA LYS A 52 -60.70 17.78 27.09
C LYS A 52 -59.92 16.59 26.53
N THR A 53 -59.11 15.99 27.39
CA THR A 53 -58.45 14.71 27.19
C THR A 53 -59.44 13.54 27.28
N LEU A 54 -59.47 12.69 26.26
CA LEU A 54 -60.00 11.32 26.32
C LEU A 54 -58.80 10.39 26.56
N ARG A 55 -58.72 9.80 27.76
CA ARG A 55 -57.71 8.79 28.09
C ARG A 55 -58.18 7.42 27.59
N VAL A 56 -57.48 6.85 26.62
CA VAL A 56 -57.55 5.42 26.30
C VAL A 56 -56.48 4.71 27.12
N ALA A 57 -56.87 3.74 27.94
CA ALA A 57 -55.96 2.95 28.75
C ALA A 57 -55.22 1.92 27.88
N THR A 58 -53.89 1.97 27.86
CA THR A 58 -53.02 0.92 27.31
C THR A 58 -52.68 -0.12 28.39
N PRO A 59 -52.74 -1.43 28.10
CA PRO A 59 -52.41 -2.47 29.07
C PRO A 59 -50.89 -2.51 29.34
N PRO A 60 -50.45 -2.99 30.53
CA PRO A 60 -49.04 -2.97 30.89
C PRO A 60 -48.27 -4.01 30.07
N LEU A 61 -47.28 -3.53 29.31
CA LEU A 61 -46.30 -4.40 28.66
C LEU A 61 -45.44 -5.07 29.73
N ARG A 62 -45.44 -6.41 29.74
CA ARG A 62 -44.50 -7.22 30.53
C ARG A 62 -43.06 -6.84 30.14
N PRO A 63 -42.12 -6.71 31.10
CA PRO A 63 -40.74 -6.44 30.76
C PRO A 63 -40.15 -7.70 30.11
N ILE A 64 -40.06 -7.69 28.79
CA ILE A 64 -39.12 -8.58 28.09
C ILE A 64 -37.75 -8.16 28.61
N LYS A 65 -37.06 -9.09 29.28
CA LYS A 65 -35.64 -8.92 29.62
C LYS A 65 -34.93 -8.59 28.30
N ARG A 66 -34.60 -7.31 28.09
CA ARG A 66 -33.56 -6.92 27.14
C ARG A 66 -32.28 -7.57 27.64
N GLN A 67 -31.96 -8.75 27.12
CA GLN A 67 -30.55 -9.03 26.87
C GLN A 67 -30.06 -7.85 26.04
N ALA A 68 -29.15 -7.06 26.60
CA ALA A 68 -28.48 -6.00 25.87
C ALA A 68 -27.79 -6.64 24.67
N SER A 69 -28.45 -6.55 23.52
CA SER A 69 -28.02 -7.10 22.24
C SER A 69 -26.72 -6.43 21.81
N LEU A 70 -25.76 -7.25 21.40
CA LEU A 70 -24.53 -6.98 20.64
C LEU A 70 -24.39 -5.53 20.13
N SER A 71 -23.29 -4.87 20.51
CA SER A 71 -22.82 -3.56 20.07
C SER A 71 -23.42 -3.07 18.73
N ALA A 72 -24.53 -2.32 18.79
CA ALA A 72 -25.32 -1.94 17.62
C ALA A 72 -24.46 -1.33 16.51
N GLY A 73 -24.32 -2.06 15.40
CA GLY A 73 -23.59 -1.63 14.20
C GLY A 73 -22.07 -1.51 14.34
N ARG A 74 -21.46 -1.99 15.44
CA ARG A 74 -20.00 -1.99 15.61
C ARG A 74 -19.40 -3.34 15.25
N CYS A 75 -18.19 -3.29 14.71
CA CYS A 75 -17.43 -4.45 14.27
C CYS A 75 -15.94 -4.21 14.38
N GLY A 76 -15.14 -5.23 14.13
CA GLY A 76 -13.70 -5.10 14.01
C GLY A 76 -12.97 -5.48 15.28
N VAL A 77 -11.64 -5.45 15.19
CA VAL A 77 -10.73 -5.92 16.25
C VAL A 77 -11.04 -5.25 17.59
N LYS A 78 -11.38 -3.96 17.56
CA LYS A 78 -11.71 -3.16 18.76
C LYS A 78 -12.96 -3.63 19.50
N PHE A 79 -13.94 -4.17 18.79
CA PHE A 79 -15.25 -4.55 19.36
C PHE A 79 -15.42 -6.07 19.46
N GLY A 80 -14.59 -6.86 18.76
CA GLY A 80 -14.68 -8.31 18.74
C GLY A 80 -15.91 -8.85 18.02
N THR A 81 -16.63 -7.99 17.30
CA THR A 81 -17.86 -8.32 16.57
C THR A 81 -17.65 -8.25 15.07
N SER A 82 -18.51 -8.93 14.32
CA SER A 82 -18.51 -8.94 12.85
C SER A 82 -19.82 -8.38 12.33
N CYS A 83 -19.80 -7.86 11.11
CA CYS A 83 -20.99 -7.35 10.46
C CYS A 83 -21.92 -8.45 9.97
N GLU A 84 -23.17 -8.09 9.71
CA GLU A 84 -24.13 -8.99 9.07
C GLU A 84 -23.71 -9.28 7.62
N LYS A 85 -24.25 -10.36 7.06
CA LYS A 85 -23.97 -10.76 5.68
C LYS A 85 -24.33 -9.63 4.71
N GLY A 86 -23.41 -9.31 3.79
CA GLY A 86 -23.60 -8.21 2.84
C GLY A 86 -23.23 -6.83 3.39
N GLU A 87 -22.64 -6.76 4.59
CA GLU A 87 -22.06 -5.55 5.15
C GLU A 87 -20.55 -5.71 5.35
N CYS A 88 -19.87 -4.57 5.30
CA CYS A 88 -18.44 -4.43 5.45
C CYS A 88 -18.11 -3.77 6.77
N CYS A 89 -17.01 -4.19 7.38
CA CYS A 89 -16.51 -3.56 8.59
C CYS A 89 -15.48 -2.49 8.25
N SER A 90 -15.81 -1.21 8.47
CA SER A 90 -14.90 -0.09 8.18
C SER A 90 -13.67 -0.08 9.10
N LYS A 91 -12.65 0.71 8.75
CA LYS A 91 -11.44 0.93 9.57
C LYS A 91 -11.79 1.39 10.99
N GLU A 92 -12.82 2.23 11.13
CA GLU A 92 -13.30 2.81 12.39
C GLU A 92 -14.18 1.85 13.20
N GLY A 93 -14.46 0.67 12.65
CA GLY A 93 -15.23 -0.38 13.31
C GLY A 93 -16.73 -0.19 13.24
N TRP A 94 -17.24 0.24 12.08
CA TRP A 94 -18.67 0.34 11.80
C TRP A 94 -19.09 -0.60 10.68
N CYS A 95 -20.26 -1.20 10.84
CA CYS A 95 -20.92 -1.95 9.78
C CYS A 95 -21.64 -1.02 8.83
N GLY A 96 -21.53 -1.33 7.54
CA GLY A 96 -22.25 -0.62 6.50
C GLY A 96 -21.89 -1.13 5.11
N ARG A 97 -22.28 -0.38 4.08
CA ARG A 97 -22.11 -0.76 2.68
C ARG A 97 -21.50 0.37 1.88
N GLY A 98 -20.92 0.01 0.74
CA GLY A 98 -20.34 0.96 -0.19
C GLY A 98 -18.94 1.40 0.19
N TYR A 99 -18.44 2.38 -0.55
CA TYR A 99 -17.02 2.74 -0.59
C TYR A 99 -16.37 2.95 0.78
N TYR A 100 -16.99 3.75 1.65
CA TYR A 100 -16.42 4.10 2.96
C TYR A 100 -16.31 2.93 3.94
N TYR A 101 -17.01 1.82 3.68
CA TYR A 101 -17.00 0.63 4.54
C TYR A 101 -16.22 -0.52 3.91
N CYS A 102 -16.36 -0.70 2.60
CA CYS A 102 -15.91 -1.89 1.88
C CYS A 102 -14.55 -1.74 1.18
N SER A 103 -14.08 -0.50 0.99
CA SER A 103 -12.85 -0.24 0.23
C SER A 103 -11.61 -0.83 0.90
N SER A 104 -10.71 -1.34 0.07
CA SER A 104 -9.43 -1.88 0.51
C SER A 104 -8.36 -0.77 0.57
N PRO A 105 -7.42 -0.84 1.53
CA PRO A 105 -7.21 -1.92 2.50
C PRO A 105 -8.02 -1.74 3.80
N ALA A 106 -8.77 -0.64 3.93
CA ALA A 106 -9.41 -0.19 5.16
C ALA A 106 -10.46 -1.17 5.73
N CYS A 107 -11.16 -1.91 4.87
CA CYS A 107 -12.16 -2.88 5.31
C CYS A 107 -11.53 -4.02 6.10
N GLN A 108 -12.02 -4.27 7.32
CA GLN A 108 -11.52 -5.31 8.22
C GLN A 108 -12.05 -6.68 7.79
N ILE A 109 -11.29 -7.38 6.93
CA ILE A 109 -11.70 -8.64 6.28
C ILE A 109 -11.92 -9.82 7.25
N ASN A 110 -11.40 -9.74 8.48
CA ASN A 110 -11.65 -10.73 9.53
C ASN A 110 -13.01 -10.54 10.21
N HIS A 111 -13.68 -9.42 9.96
CA HIS A 111 -14.91 -9.00 10.62
C HIS A 111 -16.06 -8.73 9.63
N SER A 112 -15.88 -9.11 8.36
CA SER A 112 -16.92 -9.03 7.33
C SER A 112 -16.62 -9.96 6.16
N ASP A 113 -17.65 -10.41 5.46
CA ASP A 113 -17.54 -11.29 4.29
C ASP A 113 -17.59 -10.54 2.95
N SER A 114 -17.89 -9.23 3.00
CA SER A 114 -18.28 -8.42 1.85
C SER A 114 -17.26 -7.35 1.44
N CYS A 115 -16.09 -7.29 2.08
CA CYS A 115 -15.03 -6.37 1.67
C CYS A 115 -14.64 -6.57 0.20
N ASP A 116 -14.24 -5.49 -0.47
CA ASP A 116 -13.73 -5.52 -1.84
C ASP A 116 -12.52 -6.46 -2.00
N ALA A 117 -11.75 -6.61 -0.92
CA ALA A 117 -10.63 -7.55 -0.79
C ALA A 117 -11.01 -9.02 -1.04
N SER A 118 -12.28 -9.38 -0.84
CA SER A 118 -12.80 -10.75 -1.02
C SER A 118 -13.32 -11.00 -2.44
N ILE A 119 -13.46 -9.95 -3.26
CA ILE A 119 -13.96 -10.06 -4.63
C ILE A 119 -12.87 -10.66 -5.51
N ARG A 120 -13.11 -11.85 -6.05
CA ARG A 120 -12.22 -12.51 -7.01
C ARG A 120 -12.25 -11.74 -8.34
N PRO A 121 -11.09 -11.43 -8.96
CA PRO A 121 -11.06 -10.86 -10.31
C PRO A 121 -11.53 -11.85 -11.36
N GLU A 122 -11.86 -11.36 -12.55
CA GLU A 122 -12.04 -12.21 -13.74
C GLU A 122 -10.69 -12.81 -14.17
N GLY A 123 -10.71 -13.93 -14.88
CA GLY A 123 -9.52 -14.60 -15.40
C GLY A 123 -9.32 -16.03 -14.89
N ARG A 124 -8.40 -16.75 -15.56
CA ARG A 124 -8.07 -18.15 -15.27
C ARG A 124 -7.42 -18.29 -13.90
N ASP A 125 -7.86 -19.29 -13.14
CA ASP A 125 -7.28 -19.61 -11.82
C ASP A 125 -5.81 -20.05 -11.93
N THR A 126 -4.97 -19.54 -11.04
CA THR A 126 -3.53 -19.82 -10.94
C THR A 126 -3.16 -20.70 -9.75
N ALA A 127 -4.12 -21.08 -8.90
CA ALA A 127 -3.88 -21.82 -7.66
C ALA A 127 -3.12 -23.14 -7.86
N ASN A 128 -3.33 -23.80 -9.01
CA ASN A 128 -2.74 -25.11 -9.35
C ASN A 128 -1.67 -25.03 -10.45
N VAL A 129 -1.25 -23.83 -10.86
CA VAL A 129 -0.13 -23.68 -11.80
C VAL A 129 1.16 -24.18 -11.15
N PRO A 130 2.01 -24.98 -11.83
CA PRO A 130 3.29 -25.42 -11.27
C PRO A 130 4.18 -24.25 -10.83
N ARG A 131 4.85 -24.41 -9.68
CA ARG A 131 5.68 -23.38 -9.05
C ARG A 131 7.13 -23.86 -8.88
N PRO A 132 7.85 -24.17 -9.99
CA PRO A 132 9.26 -24.50 -9.88
C PRO A 132 10.02 -23.31 -9.30
N ARG A 133 11.05 -23.60 -8.50
CA ARG A 133 12.01 -22.62 -8.00
C ARG A 133 13.19 -22.61 -8.96
N LEU A 134 13.27 -21.58 -9.78
CA LEU A 134 14.30 -21.40 -10.80
C LEU A 134 15.31 -20.33 -10.34
N GLY A 135 16.55 -20.45 -10.81
CA GLY A 135 17.63 -19.54 -10.46
C GLY A 135 18.18 -19.75 -9.04
N SER A 136 19.09 -18.86 -8.65
CA SER A 136 19.76 -18.88 -7.33
C SER A 136 19.16 -17.91 -6.32
N VAL A 137 18.22 -17.04 -6.74
CA VAL A 137 17.57 -16.09 -5.83
C VAL A 137 16.63 -16.84 -4.88
N ALA A 138 16.71 -16.52 -3.59
CA ALA A 138 15.98 -17.23 -2.54
C ALA A 138 14.46 -17.06 -2.68
N TYR A 139 13.71 -18.10 -2.29
CA TYR A 139 12.25 -18.13 -2.29
C TYR A 139 11.72 -18.28 -0.86
N GLY A 140 10.75 -17.45 -0.48
CA GLY A 140 10.22 -17.44 0.89
C GLY A 140 11.22 -16.93 1.93
N GLU A 141 12.16 -16.08 1.51
CA GLU A 141 13.16 -15.45 2.37
C GLU A 141 13.25 -13.96 2.03
N ALA A 142 13.50 -13.13 3.05
CA ALA A 142 13.57 -11.69 2.91
C ALA A 142 14.86 -11.24 2.20
N ILE A 143 14.71 -10.48 1.11
CA ILE A 143 15.81 -9.97 0.28
C ILE A 143 15.90 -8.45 0.44
N TYR A 144 16.94 -7.95 1.11
CA TYR A 144 17.11 -6.52 1.41
C TYR A 144 18.13 -5.80 0.52
N HIS A 145 19.02 -6.54 -0.14
CA HIS A 145 20.16 -5.96 -0.83
C HIS A 145 20.19 -6.39 -2.29
N CYS A 146 20.67 -5.47 -3.11
CA CYS A 146 21.12 -5.78 -4.45
C CYS A 146 22.34 -6.69 -4.39
N GLU A 147 22.61 -7.46 -5.43
CA GLU A 147 23.87 -8.18 -5.60
C GLU A 147 24.84 -7.50 -6.56
N GLU A 148 24.32 -6.68 -7.46
CA GLU A 148 25.12 -5.94 -8.44
C GLU A 148 25.59 -4.57 -7.91
N TYR A 149 26.91 -4.35 -7.83
CA TYR A 149 27.48 -3.05 -7.49
C TYR A 149 27.28 -2.02 -8.62
N GLY A 150 27.05 -0.76 -8.26
CA GLY A 150 26.79 0.33 -9.19
C GLY A 150 25.38 0.33 -9.78
N ALA A 151 24.53 -0.59 -9.32
CA ALA A 151 23.12 -0.66 -9.63
C ALA A 151 22.26 -0.15 -8.45
N ILE A 152 21.20 0.58 -8.79
CA ILE A 152 20.12 0.92 -7.88
C ILE A 152 18.82 0.45 -8.51
N ALA A 153 18.10 -0.45 -7.83
CA ALA A 153 16.77 -0.84 -8.26
C ALA A 153 15.75 0.13 -7.68
N LEU A 154 15.30 1.08 -8.49
CA LEU A 154 14.16 1.92 -8.16
C LEU A 154 12.89 1.06 -8.19
N SER A 155 12.09 1.11 -7.13
CA SER A 155 10.83 0.38 -7.08
C SER A 155 9.67 1.21 -6.58
N TYR A 156 8.48 0.94 -7.11
CA TYR A 156 7.26 1.67 -6.83
C TYR A 156 6.15 0.72 -6.42
N ASP A 157 5.60 0.95 -5.23
CA ASP A 157 4.53 0.13 -4.64
C ASP A 157 3.15 0.78 -4.84
N ASP A 158 2.11 -0.02 -4.66
CA ASP A 158 0.68 0.36 -4.64
C ASP A 158 0.01 0.68 -5.98
N GLY A 159 0.79 0.98 -7.02
CA GLY A 159 0.31 1.25 -8.37
C GLY A 159 -0.40 0.09 -9.10
N PRO A 160 -0.86 0.33 -10.34
CA PRO A 160 -0.90 1.65 -10.97
C PRO A 160 -1.99 2.53 -10.34
N PHE A 161 -1.87 3.84 -10.51
CA PHE A 161 -2.85 4.85 -10.09
C PHE A 161 -2.74 6.12 -10.97
N GLU A 162 -3.22 7.26 -10.48
CA GLU A 162 -3.36 8.50 -11.27
C GLU A 162 -2.04 9.06 -11.85
N TYR A 163 -0.91 8.89 -11.17
CA TYR A 163 0.38 9.46 -11.60
C TYR A 163 1.31 8.48 -12.33
N THR A 164 0.92 7.21 -12.45
CA THR A 164 1.80 6.15 -12.95
C THR A 164 2.19 6.35 -14.41
N GLU A 165 1.29 6.86 -15.26
CA GLU A 165 1.58 7.08 -16.69
C GLU A 165 2.68 8.15 -16.86
N ASP A 166 2.61 9.24 -16.09
CA ASP A 166 3.61 10.30 -16.10
C ASP A 166 4.96 9.83 -15.54
N LEU A 167 4.93 8.94 -14.55
CA LEU A 167 6.14 8.27 -14.06
C LEU A 167 6.80 7.43 -15.17
N LEU A 168 6.02 6.69 -15.97
CA LEU A 168 6.56 5.92 -17.09
C LEU A 168 7.16 6.81 -18.18
N ASP A 169 6.54 7.97 -18.47
CA ASP A 169 7.12 8.98 -19.37
C ASP A 169 8.45 9.50 -18.86
N LEU A 170 8.53 9.80 -17.55
CA LEU A 170 9.74 10.27 -16.91
C LEU A 170 10.85 9.21 -16.94
N LEU A 171 10.55 7.95 -16.62
CA LEU A 171 11.53 6.86 -16.68
C LEU A 171 12.04 6.65 -18.11
N ALA A 172 11.17 6.71 -19.11
CA ALA A 172 11.54 6.61 -20.53
C ALA A 172 12.48 7.76 -20.96
N LYS A 173 12.21 9.00 -20.53
CA LYS A 173 13.09 10.17 -20.78
C LYS A 173 14.52 9.95 -20.29
N TYR A 174 14.69 9.28 -19.15
CA TYR A 174 16.00 8.98 -18.56
C TYR A 174 16.56 7.60 -18.98
N LYS A 175 15.84 6.84 -19.81
CA LYS A 175 16.16 5.45 -20.19
C LYS A 175 16.35 4.55 -18.96
N ALA A 176 15.64 4.83 -17.88
CA ALA A 176 15.74 4.14 -16.62
C ALA A 176 14.79 2.94 -16.58
N LYS A 177 15.23 1.84 -15.96
CA LYS A 177 14.37 0.71 -15.60
C LYS A 177 14.01 0.77 -14.12
N ALA A 178 12.85 0.22 -13.80
CA ALA A 178 12.28 0.21 -12.45
C ALA A 178 11.46 -1.08 -12.26
N THR A 179 11.07 -1.34 -11.01
CA THR A 179 10.19 -2.45 -10.65
C THR A 179 8.90 -1.93 -10.03
N PHE A 180 7.75 -2.35 -10.54
CA PHE A 180 6.45 -1.95 -10.02
C PHE A 180 5.82 -3.09 -9.23
N PHE A 181 5.62 -2.92 -7.93
CA PHE A 181 4.92 -3.86 -7.07
C PHE A 181 3.43 -3.52 -7.09
N ILE A 182 2.68 -4.25 -7.91
CA ILE A 182 1.30 -3.92 -8.26
C ILE A 182 0.32 -4.49 -7.24
N THR A 183 -0.56 -3.62 -6.73
CA THR A 183 -1.77 -4.04 -6.01
C THR A 183 -2.92 -4.22 -6.99
N GLY A 184 -3.73 -5.26 -6.79
CA GLY A 184 -4.78 -5.63 -7.74
C GLY A 184 -6.12 -4.89 -7.59
N ARG A 185 -6.53 -4.55 -6.37
CA ARG A 185 -7.70 -3.76 -6.00
C ARG A 185 -7.44 -3.05 -4.67
N ASN A 186 -6.89 -1.84 -4.78
CA ASN A 186 -6.47 -1.00 -3.66
C ASN A 186 -6.88 0.45 -3.92
N LEU A 187 -6.85 1.31 -2.90
CA LEU A 187 -7.04 2.77 -3.03
C LEU A 187 -8.33 3.19 -3.76
N GLY A 188 -9.37 2.36 -3.70
CA GLY A 188 -10.61 2.63 -4.43
C GLY A 188 -10.53 2.56 -5.95
N LYS A 189 -9.40 2.13 -6.53
CA LYS A 189 -9.15 2.17 -7.99
C LYS A 189 -9.97 1.17 -8.80
N GLY A 190 -10.63 0.23 -8.13
CA GLY A 190 -11.24 -0.95 -8.75
C GLY A 190 -10.21 -2.04 -9.02
N ALA A 191 -10.62 -3.09 -9.74
CA ALA A 191 -9.71 -4.16 -10.14
C ALA A 191 -8.78 -3.71 -11.29
N ILE A 192 -7.49 -4.07 -11.24
CA ILE A 192 -6.52 -3.72 -12.29
C ILE A 192 -6.85 -4.31 -13.67
N ASN A 193 -7.64 -5.39 -13.74
CA ASN A 193 -8.04 -6.00 -15.00
C ASN A 193 -9.47 -5.63 -15.45
N ASP A 194 -10.14 -4.72 -14.74
CA ASP A 194 -11.41 -4.13 -15.15
C ASP A 194 -11.23 -3.35 -16.46
N ARG A 195 -11.97 -3.76 -17.50
CA ARG A 195 -11.86 -3.18 -18.86
C ARG A 195 -12.33 -1.73 -18.96
N SER A 196 -13.08 -1.24 -17.96
CA SER A 196 -13.50 0.16 -17.89
C SER A 196 -12.44 1.09 -17.31
N LYS A 197 -11.34 0.53 -16.79
CA LYS A 197 -10.26 1.27 -16.13
C LYS A 197 -8.99 1.30 -16.99
N PRO A 198 -8.13 2.31 -16.86
CA PRO A 198 -6.92 2.44 -17.67
C PRO A 198 -5.80 1.47 -17.24
N TRP A 199 -5.92 0.84 -16.06
CA TRP A 199 -4.85 0.07 -15.40
C TRP A 199 -4.23 -1.01 -16.29
N ARG A 200 -5.04 -1.72 -17.09
CA ARG A 200 -4.56 -2.73 -18.04
C ARG A 200 -3.52 -2.15 -19.01
N ALA A 201 -3.84 -1.04 -19.66
CA ALA A 201 -2.96 -0.42 -20.66
C ALA A 201 -1.65 0.08 -20.02
N ILE A 202 -1.73 0.60 -18.79
CA ILE A 202 -0.56 1.05 -18.03
C ILE A 202 0.35 -0.14 -17.66
N ILE A 203 -0.21 -1.26 -17.21
CA ILE A 203 0.54 -2.47 -16.86
C ILE A 203 1.17 -3.11 -18.13
N GLU A 204 0.45 -3.14 -19.25
CA GLU A 204 1.00 -3.58 -20.54
C GLU A 204 2.14 -2.67 -21.00
N ARG A 205 2.01 -1.35 -20.78
CA ARG A 205 3.08 -0.38 -21.04
C ARG A 205 4.31 -0.65 -20.17
N MET A 206 4.16 -0.89 -18.87
CA MET A 206 5.29 -1.24 -17.99
C MET A 206 6.10 -2.40 -18.57
N ALA A 207 5.41 -3.48 -18.99
CA ALA A 207 6.05 -4.66 -19.57
C ALA A 207 6.73 -4.34 -20.91
N ARG A 208 6.04 -3.65 -21.82
CA ARG A 208 6.58 -3.25 -23.14
C ARG A 208 7.81 -2.35 -23.02
N ASP A 209 7.77 -1.43 -22.07
CA ASP A 209 8.85 -0.46 -21.83
C ASP A 209 9.99 -1.11 -21.01
N GLY A 210 9.91 -2.41 -20.70
CA GLY A 210 10.98 -3.22 -20.12
C GLY A 210 11.16 -3.06 -18.61
N HIS A 211 10.13 -2.59 -17.90
CA HIS A 211 10.10 -2.59 -16.45
C HIS A 211 9.75 -3.98 -15.91
N GLN A 212 10.15 -4.25 -14.67
CA GLN A 212 9.71 -5.46 -13.99
C GLN A 212 8.37 -5.21 -13.29
N ILE A 213 7.46 -6.16 -13.40
CA ILE A 213 6.18 -6.17 -12.70
C ILE A 213 6.27 -7.22 -11.62
N ALA A 214 5.92 -6.86 -10.38
CA ALA A 214 5.94 -7.71 -9.22
C ALA A 214 4.60 -7.62 -8.46
N SER A 215 4.32 -8.58 -7.58
CA SER A 215 3.07 -8.61 -6.82
C SER A 215 3.18 -7.78 -5.54
N HIS A 216 2.16 -6.99 -5.23
CA HIS A 216 1.99 -6.36 -3.92
C HIS A 216 0.67 -6.75 -3.26
N THR A 217 0.27 -8.00 -3.49
CA THR A 217 -1.03 -8.58 -3.07
C THR A 217 -2.24 -7.99 -3.78
N TRP A 218 -3.39 -8.65 -3.63
CA TRP A 218 -4.64 -8.19 -4.21
C TRP A 218 -5.09 -6.86 -3.61
N SER A 219 -5.16 -6.75 -2.29
CA SER A 219 -5.88 -5.64 -1.63
C SER A 219 -5.10 -4.96 -0.53
N HIS A 220 -3.76 -5.08 -0.57
CA HIS A 220 -2.82 -4.44 0.35
C HIS A 220 -3.09 -4.79 1.83
N GLN A 221 -3.56 -6.01 2.08
CA GLN A 221 -3.82 -6.48 3.45
C GLN A 221 -2.51 -6.87 4.13
N ARG A 222 -2.38 -6.55 5.42
CA ARG A 222 -1.22 -6.96 6.22
C ARG A 222 -1.21 -8.48 6.38
N LEU A 223 -0.29 -9.15 5.69
CA LEU A 223 -0.27 -10.62 5.57
C LEU A 223 -0.15 -11.35 6.91
N THR A 224 0.55 -10.76 7.88
CA THR A 224 0.69 -11.33 9.23
C THR A 224 -0.62 -11.40 10.01
N HIS A 225 -1.64 -10.63 9.64
CA HIS A 225 -2.96 -10.63 10.29
C HIS A 225 -3.97 -11.57 9.63
N LEU A 226 -3.55 -12.29 8.58
CA LEU A 226 -4.43 -13.12 7.78
C LEU A 226 -4.37 -14.60 8.19
N THR A 227 -5.51 -15.27 8.03
CA THR A 227 -5.56 -16.73 7.94
C THR A 227 -4.85 -17.20 6.65
N LYS A 228 -4.44 -18.48 6.60
CA LYS A 228 -3.79 -19.04 5.40
C LYS A 228 -4.68 -18.94 4.16
N GLU A 229 -6.00 -19.08 4.32
CA GLU A 229 -6.94 -18.97 3.21
C GLU A 229 -7.04 -17.54 2.68
N GLN A 230 -7.18 -16.55 3.56
CA GLN A 230 -7.20 -15.14 3.16
C GLN A 230 -5.88 -14.71 2.52
N PHE A 231 -4.74 -15.12 3.09
CA PHE A 231 -3.42 -14.92 2.50
C PHE A 231 -3.37 -15.51 1.08
N ARG A 232 -3.82 -16.75 0.89
CA ARG A 232 -3.83 -17.39 -0.43
C ARG A 232 -4.69 -16.60 -1.42
N ARG A 233 -5.86 -16.11 -1.02
CA ARG A 233 -6.69 -15.23 -1.87
C ARG A 233 -5.95 -13.96 -2.26
N GLN A 234 -5.25 -13.31 -1.32
CA GLN A 234 -4.45 -12.11 -1.60
C GLN A 234 -3.41 -12.34 -2.69
N MET A 235 -2.71 -13.48 -2.66
CA MET A 235 -1.69 -13.80 -3.66
C MET A 235 -2.33 -14.26 -4.98
N ILE A 236 -3.19 -15.27 -4.94
CA ILE A 236 -3.79 -15.88 -6.13
C ILE A 236 -4.67 -14.88 -6.90
N TYR A 237 -5.43 -14.02 -6.24
CA TYR A 237 -6.28 -13.05 -6.97
C TYR A 237 -5.42 -12.05 -7.74
N ASN A 238 -4.30 -11.60 -7.18
CA ASN A 238 -3.38 -10.72 -7.91
C ASN A 238 -2.71 -11.44 -9.09
N GLU A 239 -2.33 -12.71 -8.91
CA GLU A 239 -1.83 -13.55 -10.01
C GLU A 239 -2.85 -13.70 -11.13
N VAL A 240 -4.11 -13.98 -10.81
CA VAL A 240 -5.21 -14.11 -11.77
C VAL A 240 -5.38 -12.84 -12.59
N ALA A 241 -5.43 -11.68 -11.93
CA ALA A 241 -5.62 -10.41 -12.62
C ALA A 241 -4.41 -10.03 -13.49
N LEU A 242 -3.18 -10.23 -13.00
CA LEU A 242 -1.97 -9.97 -13.77
C LEU A 242 -1.84 -10.93 -14.96
N ALA A 243 -2.17 -12.21 -14.79
CA ALA A 243 -2.16 -13.19 -15.87
C ALA A 243 -3.24 -12.94 -16.92
N ASP A 244 -4.40 -12.40 -16.53
CA ASP A 244 -5.45 -11.95 -17.46
C ASP A 244 -5.01 -10.71 -18.28
N ILE A 245 -4.07 -9.92 -17.77
CA ILE A 245 -3.48 -8.77 -18.48
C ILE A 245 -2.33 -9.22 -19.38
N LEU A 246 -1.37 -9.97 -18.83
CA LEU A 246 -0.08 -10.21 -19.47
C LEU A 246 0.08 -11.63 -20.07
N GLY A 247 -0.81 -12.56 -19.73
CA GLY A 247 -0.65 -13.99 -20.02
C GLY A 247 0.33 -14.72 -19.09
N TYR A 248 0.95 -14.01 -18.15
CA TYR A 248 1.87 -14.51 -17.13
C TYR A 248 1.74 -13.70 -15.83
N PHE A 249 2.29 -14.22 -14.73
CA PHE A 249 2.22 -13.59 -13.41
C PHE A 249 3.56 -13.66 -12.68
N PRO A 250 3.87 -12.72 -11.77
CA PRO A 250 5.21 -12.56 -11.21
C PRO A 250 5.60 -13.65 -10.21
N THR A 251 6.90 -13.92 -10.12
CA THR A 251 7.55 -14.68 -9.04
C THR A 251 8.11 -13.77 -7.94
N TYR A 252 8.19 -12.47 -8.19
CA TYR A 252 8.60 -11.46 -7.20
C TYR A 252 7.39 -10.85 -6.50
N MET A 253 7.52 -10.60 -5.20
CA MET A 253 6.55 -9.84 -4.43
C MET A 253 7.19 -9.06 -3.29
N ARG A 254 6.50 -8.02 -2.84
CA ARG A 254 6.81 -7.32 -1.60
C ARG A 254 5.61 -7.42 -0.66
N PRO A 255 5.78 -7.80 0.61
CA PRO A 255 4.70 -7.80 1.58
C PRO A 255 4.23 -6.36 1.88
N PRO A 256 2.91 -6.07 1.87
CA PRO A 256 2.36 -4.81 2.34
C PRO A 256 2.90 -4.44 3.73
N TYR A 257 3.18 -3.15 3.93
CA TYR A 257 3.76 -2.59 5.15
C TYR A 257 5.15 -3.14 5.51
N SER A 258 5.84 -3.78 4.56
CA SER A 258 7.09 -4.51 4.81
C SER A 258 6.96 -5.48 6.00
N ALA A 259 5.77 -6.04 6.19
CA ALA A 259 5.43 -6.84 7.36
C ALA A 259 5.26 -8.31 6.98
N SER A 260 6.27 -9.10 7.33
CA SER A 260 6.25 -10.55 7.23
C SER A 260 6.81 -11.17 8.51
N ASP A 261 6.46 -12.42 8.74
CA ASP A 261 7.01 -13.27 9.80
C ASP A 261 7.41 -14.62 9.17
N ALA A 262 8.14 -15.46 9.90
CA ALA A 262 8.61 -16.75 9.37
C ALA A 262 7.48 -17.65 8.82
N ARG A 263 6.24 -17.49 9.32
CA ARG A 263 5.07 -18.22 8.81
C ARG A 263 4.62 -17.65 7.48
N VAL A 264 4.51 -16.32 7.34
CA VAL A 264 4.16 -15.65 6.08
C VAL A 264 5.24 -15.90 5.02
N ASP A 265 6.51 -15.81 5.39
CA ASP A 265 7.66 -16.13 4.53
C ASP A 265 7.59 -17.59 4.04
N GLY A 266 7.30 -18.54 4.94
CA GLY A 266 7.04 -19.92 4.58
C GLY A 266 5.87 -20.09 3.60
N TRP A 267 4.76 -19.37 3.80
CA TRP A 267 3.62 -19.42 2.88
C TRP A 267 3.92 -18.78 1.51
N LEU A 268 4.74 -17.73 1.48
CA LEU A 268 5.24 -17.13 0.24
C LEU A 268 6.19 -18.10 -0.48
N GLY A 269 7.06 -18.80 0.26
CA GLY A 269 7.91 -19.86 -0.26
C GLY A 269 7.13 -21.06 -0.82
N ASP A 270 6.02 -21.46 -0.19
CA ASP A 270 5.09 -22.49 -0.70
C ASP A 270 4.47 -22.04 -2.04
N LEU A 271 4.19 -20.74 -2.20
CA LEU A 271 3.71 -20.15 -3.46
C LEU A 271 4.85 -19.76 -4.41
N GLY A 272 6.10 -20.06 -4.04
CA GLY A 272 7.30 -19.77 -4.80
C GLY A 272 7.49 -18.28 -5.08
N TYR A 273 7.35 -17.43 -4.09
CA TYR A 273 7.67 -16.02 -4.23
C TYR A 273 9.09 -15.70 -3.72
N HIS A 274 9.82 -14.88 -4.49
CA HIS A 274 10.93 -14.08 -3.96
C HIS A 274 10.33 -12.95 -3.13
N VAL A 275 10.79 -12.78 -1.88
CA VAL A 275 10.22 -11.80 -0.95
C VAL A 275 11.16 -10.59 -0.87
N THR A 276 10.85 -9.56 -1.66
CA THR A 276 11.70 -8.39 -1.84
C THR A 276 11.37 -7.29 -0.85
N TYR A 277 12.41 -6.78 -0.20
CA TYR A 277 12.40 -5.61 0.66
C TYR A 277 13.23 -4.48 0.04
N PHE A 278 13.85 -3.66 0.86
CA PHE A 278 14.66 -2.53 0.46
C PHE A 278 15.68 -2.22 1.56
N ASN A 279 16.77 -1.56 1.17
CA ASN A 279 17.75 -1.01 2.11
C ASN A 279 17.96 0.50 1.92
N LEU A 280 17.15 1.14 1.07
CA LEU A 280 17.03 2.58 0.93
C LEU A 280 15.54 2.97 0.89
N ASP A 281 15.04 3.51 1.98
CA ASP A 281 13.70 4.09 2.07
C ASP A 281 13.83 5.61 2.09
N THR A 282 13.26 6.27 1.09
CA THR A 282 13.26 7.73 0.99
C THR A 282 12.07 8.36 1.71
N GLU A 283 11.18 7.57 2.30
CA GLU A 283 10.02 8.02 3.06
C GLU A 283 9.15 9.03 2.28
N GLY A 284 9.06 8.91 0.95
CA GLY A 284 8.27 9.83 0.11
C GLY A 284 6.80 9.86 0.53
N TYR A 285 6.29 8.73 1.03
CA TYR A 285 4.97 8.60 1.62
C TYR A 285 4.80 9.40 2.94
N LEU A 286 5.84 9.90 3.59
CA LEU A 286 5.69 10.81 4.74
C LEU A 286 5.76 12.29 4.32
N HIS A 287 6.18 12.56 3.09
CA HIS A 287 6.61 13.88 2.64
C HIS A 287 5.88 14.37 1.39
N ASP A 288 4.60 14.03 1.22
CA ASP A 288 3.78 14.39 0.06
C ASP A 288 3.25 15.84 0.07
N SER A 289 4.17 16.80 0.20
CA SER A 289 3.90 18.20 -0.09
C SER A 289 5.16 18.89 -0.62
N PRO A 290 5.02 20.00 -1.37
CA PRO A 290 6.17 20.76 -1.84
C PRO A 290 7.12 21.21 -0.72
N ALA A 291 6.60 21.43 0.50
CA ALA A 291 7.40 21.84 1.65
C ALA A 291 8.14 20.68 2.32
N LEU A 292 7.60 19.45 2.27
CA LEU A 292 8.16 18.30 2.98
C LEU A 292 9.10 17.46 2.11
N ILE A 293 8.87 17.39 0.79
CA ILE A 293 9.60 16.48 -0.12
C ILE A 293 11.12 16.66 -0.12
N GLN A 294 11.62 17.83 0.32
CA GLN A 294 13.04 18.06 0.49
C GLN A 294 13.68 17.11 1.53
N GLN A 295 12.91 16.61 2.50
CA GLN A 295 13.38 15.62 3.47
C GLN A 295 13.72 14.29 2.79
N SER A 296 12.82 13.77 1.95
CA SER A 296 13.07 12.57 1.13
C SER A 296 14.25 12.72 0.18
N LYS A 297 14.40 13.89 -0.46
CA LYS A 297 15.59 14.20 -1.29
C LYS A 297 16.86 14.19 -0.46
N GLY A 298 16.82 14.73 0.77
CA GLY A 298 17.96 14.71 1.69
C GLY A 298 18.38 13.29 2.11
N ILE A 299 17.41 12.39 2.32
CA ILE A 299 17.68 10.97 2.60
C ILE A 299 18.39 10.33 1.41
N TRP A 300 17.88 10.56 0.19
CA TRP A 300 18.53 10.09 -1.03
C TRP A 300 19.95 10.65 -1.18
N ASP A 301 20.13 11.96 -1.02
CA ASP A 301 21.42 12.62 -1.20
C ASP A 301 22.47 12.08 -0.22
N ALA A 302 22.09 11.87 1.04
CA ALA A 302 22.97 11.27 2.04
C ALA A 302 23.41 9.83 1.68
N ALA A 303 22.54 9.07 1.02
CA ALA A 303 22.76 7.69 0.63
C ALA A 303 23.52 7.52 -0.70
N VAL A 304 23.36 8.44 -1.65
CA VAL A 304 23.79 8.24 -3.05
C VAL A 304 24.79 9.28 -3.55
N GLU A 305 24.67 10.56 -3.18
CA GLU A 305 25.55 11.60 -3.73
C GLU A 305 27.01 11.40 -3.29
N GLY A 306 27.92 11.47 -4.25
CA GLY A 306 29.36 11.31 -4.04
C GLY A 306 29.80 9.90 -3.63
N LYS A 307 28.89 8.91 -3.59
CA LYS A 307 29.26 7.52 -3.28
C LYS A 307 29.91 6.86 -4.49
N ASN A 308 30.88 5.98 -4.23
CA ASN A 308 31.55 5.20 -5.26
C ASN A 308 30.61 4.09 -5.75
N PRO A 309 30.20 4.07 -7.04
CA PRO A 309 29.37 3.01 -7.59
C PRO A 309 30.00 1.62 -7.47
N ALA A 310 31.33 1.50 -7.52
CA ALA A 310 32.02 0.22 -7.38
C ALA A 310 31.87 -0.43 -5.99
N ALA A 311 31.37 0.32 -4.99
CA ALA A 311 31.20 -0.15 -3.62
C ALA A 311 29.77 0.05 -3.08
N THR A 312 28.85 0.56 -3.91
CA THR A 312 27.51 0.97 -3.47
C THR A 312 26.44 0.31 -4.33
N LYS A 313 25.36 -0.16 -3.68
CA LYS A 313 24.21 -0.80 -4.31
C LYS A 313 22.97 -0.68 -3.44
N TRP A 314 21.81 -0.45 -4.04
CA TRP A 314 20.56 -0.20 -3.31
C TRP A 314 19.36 -0.90 -3.95
N LEU A 315 18.54 -1.50 -3.10
CA LEU A 315 17.11 -1.72 -3.38
C LEU A 315 16.38 -0.53 -2.75
N GLN A 316 15.76 0.30 -3.58
CA GLN A 316 15.08 1.52 -3.16
C GLN A 316 13.56 1.36 -3.26
N ILE A 317 12.81 1.96 -2.33
CA ILE A 317 11.35 1.96 -2.31
C ILE A 317 10.76 3.37 -2.43
N GLU A 318 9.77 3.52 -3.32
CA GLU A 318 8.85 4.64 -3.39
C GLU A 318 7.42 4.15 -3.71
N HIS A 319 6.46 5.06 -3.82
CA HIS A 319 5.06 4.75 -4.12
C HIS A 319 4.56 5.64 -5.27
N ASP A 320 4.12 5.04 -6.38
CA ASP A 320 3.64 5.79 -7.55
C ASP A 320 2.23 6.39 -7.44
N PRO A 321 1.40 6.09 -6.42
CA PRO A 321 0.22 6.89 -6.11
C PRO A 321 0.52 8.22 -5.38
N VAL A 322 1.78 8.50 -5.01
CA VAL A 322 2.15 9.69 -4.23
C VAL A 322 2.66 10.79 -5.17
N HIS A 323 1.98 11.95 -5.15
CA HIS A 323 2.21 13.03 -6.12
C HIS A 323 3.65 13.53 -6.10
N GLN A 324 4.18 13.87 -4.91
CA GLN A 324 5.55 14.36 -4.80
C GLN A 324 6.61 13.29 -5.12
N SER A 325 6.32 12.01 -4.88
CA SER A 325 7.22 10.92 -5.26
C SER A 325 7.41 10.86 -6.78
N VAL A 326 6.34 11.03 -7.55
CA VAL A 326 6.40 11.02 -9.02
C VAL A 326 6.97 12.33 -9.58
N TYR A 327 6.36 13.48 -9.27
CA TYR A 327 6.66 14.73 -9.97
C TYR A 327 7.90 15.47 -9.44
N ASN A 328 8.46 15.06 -8.30
CA ASN A 328 9.54 15.82 -7.66
C ASN A 328 10.72 14.94 -7.24
N LEU A 329 10.47 13.89 -6.45
CA LEU A 329 11.52 13.01 -5.95
C LEU A 329 12.14 12.15 -7.06
N THR A 330 11.31 11.54 -7.91
CA THR A 330 11.82 10.62 -8.95
C THR A 330 12.78 11.32 -9.92
N GLU A 331 12.46 12.52 -10.42
CA GLU A 331 13.39 13.21 -11.32
C GLU A 331 14.69 13.61 -10.60
N HIS A 332 14.63 13.95 -9.32
CA HIS A 332 15.82 14.20 -8.49
C HIS A 332 16.71 12.95 -8.40
N MET A 333 16.11 11.79 -8.09
CA MET A 333 16.83 10.51 -8.04
C MET A 333 17.46 10.15 -9.39
N LEU A 334 16.73 10.29 -10.50
CA LEU A 334 17.23 9.97 -11.85
C LEU A 334 18.41 10.87 -12.28
N ARG A 335 18.36 12.16 -11.95
CA ARG A 335 19.48 13.10 -12.18
C ARG A 335 20.68 12.73 -11.32
N SER A 336 20.45 12.36 -10.07
CA SER A 336 21.48 11.91 -9.15
C SER A 336 22.18 10.65 -9.63
N LEU A 337 21.42 9.63 -10.07
CA LEU A 337 21.96 8.40 -10.66
C LEU A 337 22.93 8.70 -11.80
N THR A 338 22.48 9.52 -12.75
CA THR A 338 23.27 9.91 -13.93
C THR A 338 24.57 10.60 -13.55
N ARG A 339 24.50 11.59 -12.65
CA ARG A 339 25.67 12.38 -12.25
C ARG A 339 26.66 11.58 -11.40
N ASN A 340 26.20 10.60 -10.62
CA ASN A 340 27.04 9.76 -9.76
C ASN A 340 27.47 8.45 -10.42
N GLY A 341 27.08 8.20 -11.68
CA GLY A 341 27.51 7.01 -12.43
C GLY A 341 26.84 5.70 -12.01
N PHE A 342 25.66 5.77 -11.37
CA PHE A 342 24.84 4.61 -11.06
C PHE A 342 23.91 4.26 -12.22
N ARG A 343 23.53 2.98 -12.33
CA ARG A 343 22.50 2.52 -13.26
C ARG A 343 21.19 2.26 -12.54
N SER A 344 20.08 2.64 -13.17
CA SER A 344 18.74 2.23 -12.76
C SER A 344 18.41 0.88 -13.40
N VAL A 345 18.17 -0.14 -12.58
CA VAL A 345 17.89 -1.51 -13.02
C VAL A 345 16.59 -2.03 -12.40
N THR A 346 16.08 -3.14 -12.91
CA THR A 346 15.01 -3.90 -12.25
C THR A 346 15.54 -4.64 -11.01
N VAL A 347 14.66 -5.08 -10.12
CA VAL A 347 15.02 -5.90 -8.94
C VAL A 347 15.65 -7.22 -9.39
N GLY A 348 15.11 -7.85 -10.44
CA GLY A 348 15.64 -9.09 -10.99
C GLY A 348 17.08 -8.94 -11.50
N GLU A 349 17.37 -7.91 -12.31
CA GLU A 349 18.73 -7.59 -12.76
C GLU A 349 19.67 -7.32 -11.58
N CYS A 350 19.20 -6.51 -10.62
CA CYS A 350 19.93 -6.18 -9.40
C CYS A 350 20.32 -7.42 -8.58
N LEU A 351 19.53 -8.49 -8.63
CA LEU A 351 19.79 -9.77 -7.96
C LEU A 351 20.49 -10.80 -8.86
N GLY A 352 20.83 -10.43 -10.09
CA GLY A 352 21.45 -11.33 -11.08
C GLY A 352 20.52 -12.45 -11.56
N ASP A 353 19.20 -12.27 -11.46
CA ASP A 353 18.22 -13.26 -11.92
C ASP A 353 17.84 -13.02 -13.39
N PRO A 354 18.00 -14.01 -14.28
CA PRO A 354 17.57 -13.90 -15.67
C PRO A 354 16.08 -13.58 -15.81
N ALA A 355 15.71 -12.75 -16.79
CA ALA A 355 14.33 -12.25 -16.95
C ALA A 355 13.27 -13.33 -17.17
N GLU A 356 13.67 -14.49 -17.70
CA GLU A 356 12.83 -15.68 -17.83
C GLU A 356 12.34 -16.26 -16.49
N ASN A 357 13.03 -15.98 -15.38
CA ASN A 357 12.69 -16.48 -14.05
C ASN A 357 11.72 -15.54 -13.29
N TRP A 358 11.56 -14.29 -13.75
CA TRP A 358 10.75 -13.28 -13.06
C TRP A 358 9.25 -13.56 -13.11
N TYR A 359 8.81 -14.46 -14.01
CA TYR A 359 7.40 -14.71 -14.29
C TYR A 359 7.10 -16.19 -14.49
N ARG A 360 5.86 -16.57 -14.16
CA ARG A 360 5.25 -17.85 -14.52
C ARG A 360 4.26 -17.66 -15.64
N ARG A 361 4.36 -18.50 -16.66
CA ARG A 361 3.41 -18.52 -17.77
C ARG A 361 2.28 -19.50 -17.48
N LEU A 362 1.07 -19.12 -17.88
CA LEU A 362 -0.01 -20.07 -17.97
C LEU A 362 0.31 -21.04 -19.13
N SER A 363 0.43 -22.33 -18.86
CA SER A 363 0.46 -23.30 -19.94
C SER A 363 -0.83 -23.15 -20.74
N SER A 364 -0.73 -23.00 -22.06
CA SER A 364 -1.90 -23.15 -22.93
C SER A 364 -2.60 -24.46 -22.56
N PRO A 365 -3.95 -24.53 -22.53
CA PRO A 365 -4.57 -25.85 -22.57
C PRO A 365 -3.96 -26.57 -23.78
N LEU A 366 -3.50 -27.81 -23.60
CA LEU A 366 -2.94 -28.61 -24.70
C LEU A 366 -4.01 -28.73 -25.80
N SER A 367 -4.04 -27.78 -26.74
CA SER A 367 -4.79 -27.90 -27.98
C SER A 367 -3.86 -28.53 -28.98
N ASN A 368 -4.09 -29.81 -29.26
CA ASN A 368 -3.75 -30.40 -30.55
C ASN A 368 -4.43 -29.54 -31.63
N ALA A 369 -3.73 -28.54 -32.16
CA ALA A 369 -4.11 -27.82 -33.35
C ALA A 369 -2.85 -27.21 -33.97
N THR A 370 -2.51 -27.74 -35.14
CA THR A 370 -1.48 -27.27 -36.07
C THR A 370 -1.53 -25.75 -36.28
N VAL A 371 -0.41 -25.10 -36.04
CA VAL A 371 -0.19 -23.67 -36.29
C VAL A 371 -0.14 -23.40 -37.80
N ARG A 372 -0.94 -22.45 -38.27
CA ARG A 372 -0.65 -21.64 -39.47
C ARG A 372 -0.55 -20.17 -39.07
N PRO A 373 0.43 -19.41 -39.59
CA PRO A 373 0.66 -18.03 -39.20
C PRO A 373 -0.25 -17.06 -39.97
N ILE A 374 -0.73 -16.01 -39.29
CA ILE A 374 -1.34 -14.84 -39.95
C ILE A 374 -0.74 -13.56 -39.34
N THR A 375 -0.44 -12.63 -40.25
CA THR A 375 0.22 -11.33 -40.15
C THR A 375 -0.65 -10.21 -39.58
N ALA A 376 0.00 -9.11 -39.20
CA ALA A 376 -0.51 -7.93 -38.50
C ALA A 376 -1.25 -6.88 -39.36
N ALA A 377 -1.71 -5.83 -38.64
CA ALA A 377 -2.31 -4.52 -39.01
C ALA A 377 -3.85 -4.49 -38.94
N GLU A 378 -4.58 -3.45 -38.48
CA GLU A 378 -4.31 -2.10 -37.91
C GLU A 378 -5.67 -1.52 -37.41
N ASP A 379 -5.63 -0.37 -36.73
CA ASP A 379 -6.70 0.62 -36.43
C ASP A 379 -7.78 0.36 -35.35
N ALA A 380 -8.36 1.36 -34.66
CA ALA A 380 -7.99 2.71 -34.18
C ALA A 380 -9.21 3.28 -33.39
N LYS A 381 -8.94 3.99 -32.30
CA LYS A 381 -9.66 5.16 -31.71
C LYS A 381 -11.16 5.11 -31.36
N GLN A 382 -11.46 5.45 -30.09
CA GLN A 382 -12.47 6.42 -29.54
C GLN A 382 -12.65 6.09 -28.04
N GLY A 383 -12.84 6.97 -27.05
CA GLY A 383 -12.91 8.42 -26.88
C GLY A 383 -13.07 8.63 -25.36
N LEU A 384 -12.35 9.59 -24.75
CA LEU A 384 -12.29 9.76 -23.29
C LEU A 384 -13.41 10.69 -22.81
N GLY A 385 -14.28 10.17 -21.95
CA GLY A 385 -15.30 10.92 -21.21
C GLY A 385 -14.82 11.25 -19.80
N HIS A 386 -15.11 12.48 -19.38
CA HIS A 386 -14.77 13.14 -18.13
C HIS A 386 -15.37 12.44 -16.88
N VAL A 387 -14.62 12.30 -15.80
CA VAL A 387 -15.08 11.81 -14.48
C VAL A 387 -14.90 12.91 -13.43
N PRO A 388 -15.88 13.20 -12.55
CA PRO A 388 -15.83 14.35 -11.65
C PRO A 388 -14.99 14.14 -10.38
N GLU A 389 -14.42 15.25 -9.90
CA GLU A 389 -13.66 15.41 -8.65
C GLU A 389 -14.44 15.01 -7.39
N ALA A 390 -13.85 14.09 -6.62
CA ALA A 390 -14.06 13.95 -5.18
C ALA A 390 -12.85 13.22 -4.57
N HIS A 391 -11.66 13.84 -4.57
CA HIS A 391 -10.40 13.12 -4.28
C HIS A 391 -9.45 13.76 -3.25
N GLU A 392 -9.77 14.93 -2.68
CA GLU A 392 -8.84 15.56 -1.71
C GLU A 392 -8.91 14.98 -0.28
N ALA A 393 -9.99 14.27 0.09
CA ALA A 393 -10.15 13.76 1.45
C ALA A 393 -9.38 12.45 1.74
N PHE A 394 -8.98 11.69 0.72
CA PHE A 394 -8.37 10.36 0.89
C PHE A 394 -6.85 10.38 0.99
N VAL A 395 -6.16 11.30 0.29
CA VAL A 395 -4.69 11.45 0.38
C VAL A 395 -4.26 11.62 1.84
N ASN A 396 -5.02 12.38 2.63
CA ASN A 396 -4.74 12.57 4.05
C ASN A 396 -5.01 11.34 4.94
N SER A 397 -5.82 10.36 4.51
CA SER A 397 -6.13 9.14 5.28
C SER A 397 -5.23 7.94 4.92
N PHE A 398 -4.67 7.93 3.71
CA PHE A 398 -3.67 6.95 3.27
C PHE A 398 -2.41 6.99 4.15
N PHE A 399 -1.96 8.19 4.54
CA PHE A 399 -0.78 8.37 5.38
C PHE A 399 -0.93 7.90 6.84
N ASP A 400 -2.16 7.83 7.36
CA ASP A 400 -2.43 7.27 8.70
C ASP A 400 -2.35 5.73 8.76
N LEU A 401 -2.11 5.05 7.63
CA LEU A 401 -1.83 3.60 7.60
C LEU A 401 -0.33 3.28 7.67
N PHE A 402 0.54 4.28 7.47
CA PHE A 402 2.00 4.16 7.53
C PHE A 402 2.62 4.79 8.79
N ARG A 403 1.82 5.48 9.62
CA ARG A 403 2.16 5.86 11.00
C ARG A 403 1.62 4.82 11.97
#